data_AF-A0A3C0SN53-F1
#
_entry.id   AF-A0A3C0SN53-F1
#
_cell.length_a   1.000
_cell.length_b   1.000
_cell.length_c   1.000
_cell.angle_alpha   90.00
_cell.angle_beta   90.00
_cell.angle_gamma   90.00
#
_symmetry.space_group_name_H-M   'P 1'
#
loop_
_entity.id
_entity.type
_entity.pdbx_description
1 polymer ?
#
loop_
_entity_poly.entity_id
_entity_poly.type
_entity_poly.pdbx_seq_one_letter_code
_entity_poly.pdbx_strand_id
1 'polypeptide(L)' 'DKGIDEYHMFNTFNMGIGMVLAVDSSIKDDVISELKALGEDAYEMGIVQAGGGGVCLI' A
#
# COMPACT_ATOMS: atom_id res chain seq x y z
N ASP A 1 2.93 15.31 24.82
CA ASP A 1 1.60 14.68 24.98
C ASP A 1 0.49 15.33 24.14
N LYS A 2 0.80 15.86 22.94
CA LYS A 2 -0.23 16.28 21.96
C LYS A 2 0.16 15.69 20.61
N GLY A 3 -0.29 14.47 20.36
CA GLY A 3 -0.12 13.75 19.10
C GLY A 3 -1.34 12.86 18.88
N ILE A 4 -1.66 12.59 17.62
CA ILE A 4 -2.70 11.62 17.27
C ILE A 4 -2.05 10.24 17.31
N ASP A 5 -2.75 9.28 17.90
CA ASP A 5 -2.31 7.88 17.91
C ASP A 5 -2.11 7.37 16.47
N GLU A 6 -1.04 6.64 16.22
CA GLU A 6 -0.67 6.18 14.88
C GLU A 6 -1.78 5.33 14.23
N TYR A 7 -2.49 4.52 15.01
CA TYR A 7 -3.62 3.74 14.52
C TYR A 7 -4.77 4.63 14.04
N HIS A 8 -5.03 5.73 14.77
CA HIS A 8 -6.00 6.73 14.32
C HIS A 8 -5.52 7.46 13.05
N MET A 9 -4.22 7.65 12.87
CA MET A 9 -3.67 8.24 11.64
C MET A 9 -3.93 7.34 10.44
N PHE A 10 -3.62 6.04 10.50
CA PHE A 10 -3.87 5.09 9.40
C PHE A 10 -5.36 4.92 9.06
N ASN A 11 -6.25 5.06 10.04
CA ASN A 11 -7.70 5.01 9.79
C ASN A 11 -8.27 6.28 9.15
N THR A 12 -7.54 7.41 9.22
CA THR A 12 -8.05 8.73 8.81
C THR A 12 -7.33 9.28 7.58
N PHE A 13 -6.04 9.03 7.47
CA PHE A 13 -5.18 9.54 6.41
C PHE A 13 -4.60 8.38 5.61
N ASN A 14 -4.34 8.66 4.34
CA ASN A 14 -3.79 7.69 3.41
C ASN A 14 -2.28 7.43 3.57
N MET A 15 -1.62 8.19 4.45
CA MET A 15 -0.21 8.05 4.79
C MET A 15 0.74 8.08 3.57
N GLY A 16 0.38 8.84 2.54
CA GLY A 16 1.16 8.98 1.31
C GLY A 16 0.77 8.04 0.17
N ILE A 17 -0.21 7.15 0.38
CA ILE A 17 -0.69 6.22 -0.65
C ILE A 17 -2.00 6.71 -1.25
N GLY A 18 -1.98 7.19 -2.49
CA GLY A 18 -3.21 7.55 -3.19
C GLY A 18 -4.02 6.35 -3.67
N MET A 19 -3.34 5.26 -4.04
CA MET A 19 -3.95 4.11 -4.71
C MET A 19 -3.19 2.82 -4.37
N VAL A 20 -3.92 1.71 -4.27
CA VAL A 20 -3.37 0.37 -4.10
C VAL A 20 -3.87 -0.51 -5.25
N LEU A 21 -2.95 -1.17 -5.94
CA LEU A 21 -3.25 -2.19 -6.94
C LEU A 21 -2.86 -3.57 -6.39
N ALA A 22 -3.82 -4.49 -6.36
CA ALA A 22 -3.56 -5.90 -6.08
C ALA A 22 -3.39 -6.65 -7.41
N VAL A 23 -2.18 -7.13 -7.67
CA VAL A 23 -1.81 -7.80 -8.92
C VAL A 23 -1.20 -9.17 -8.63
N ASP A 24 -1.12 -10.03 -9.65
CA ASP A 24 -0.35 -11.26 -9.52
C ASP A 24 1.13 -10.93 -9.29
N SER A 25 1.76 -11.66 -8.38
CA SER A 25 3.19 -11.54 -8.09
C SER A 25 4.08 -11.66 -9.33
N SER A 26 3.64 -12.42 -10.35
CA SER A 26 4.39 -12.63 -11.58
C SER A 26 4.48 -11.39 -12.47
N ILE A 27 3.61 -10.39 -12.29
CA ILE A 27 3.56 -9.16 -13.10
C ILE A 27 3.89 -7.90 -12.29
N LYS A 28 4.20 -8.04 -11.00
CA LYS A 28 4.44 -6.92 -10.08
C LYS A 28 5.46 -5.92 -10.61
N ASP A 29 6.63 -6.40 -11.04
CA ASP A 29 7.74 -5.55 -11.43
C ASP A 29 7.44 -4.78 -12.73
N ASP A 30 6.75 -5.43 -13.68
CA ASP A 30 6.30 -4.80 -14.92
C ASP A 30 5.30 -3.68 -14.63
N VAL A 31 4.34 -3.92 -13.73
CA VAL A 31 3.35 -2.90 -13.31
C VAL A 31 4.02 -1.72 -12.63
N ILE A 32 4.98 -1.96 -11.72
CA ILE A 32 5.73 -0.88 -11.06
C ILE A 32 6.54 -0.08 -12.08
N SER A 33 7.17 -0.75 -13.03
CA SER A 33 7.96 -0.11 -14.09
C SER A 33 7.10 0.80 -14.97
N GLU A 34 5.93 0.30 -15.39
CA GLU A 34 4.99 1.06 -16.22
C GLU A 34 4.46 2.30 -15.48
N LEU A 35 4.07 2.15 -14.20
CA LEU A 35 3.62 3.27 -13.38
C LEU A 35 4.71 4.36 -13.25
N LYS A 36 5.96 3.95 -13.04
CA LYS A 36 7.10 4.87 -13.02
C LYS A 36 7.34 5.55 -14.36
N ALA A 37 7.17 4.83 -15.47
CA ALA A 37 7.28 5.40 -16.81
C ALA A 37 6.17 6.44 -17.09
N LEU A 38 4.99 6.27 -16.49
CA LEU A 38 3.88 7.22 -16.51
C LEU A 38 4.07 8.41 -15.56
N GLY A 39 5.14 8.43 -14.76
CA GLY A 39 5.48 9.51 -13.84
C GLY A 39 4.92 9.34 -12.42
N GLU A 40 4.36 8.17 -12.09
CA GLU A 40 3.88 7.85 -10.75
C GLU A 40 4.99 7.24 -9.89
N ASP A 41 4.98 7.51 -8.58
CA ASP A 41 5.85 6.81 -7.64
C ASP A 41 5.16 5.54 -7.14
N ALA A 42 5.69 4.38 -7.52
CA ALA A 42 5.09 3.07 -7.25
C ALA A 42 6.09 2.13 -6.58
N TYR A 43 5.60 1.37 -5.60
CA TYR A 43 6.36 0.41 -4.82
C TYR A 43 5.51 -0.77 -4.37
N GLU A 44 6.17 -1.89 -4.10
CA GLU A 44 5.55 -3.04 -3.46
C GLU A 44 5.23 -2.70 -2.00
N MET A 45 3.95 -2.79 -1.63
CA MET A 45 3.48 -2.50 -0.27
C MET A 45 3.33 -3.76 0.59
N GLY A 46 2.99 -4.90 -0.02
CA GLY A 46 2.73 -6.12 0.74
C GLY A 46 2.06 -7.21 -0.10
N ILE A 47 1.52 -8.21 0.60
CA ILE A 47 0.90 -9.40 -0.01
C ILE A 47 -0.50 -9.63 0.56
N VAL A 48 -1.37 -10.21 -0.26
CA VAL A 48 -2.68 -10.71 0.18
C VAL A 48 -2.53 -12.18 0.52
N GLN A 49 -2.95 -12.57 1.72
CA GLN A 49 -2.94 -13.96 2.19
C GLN A 49 -4.37 -14.44 2.48
N ALA A 50 -4.61 -15.74 2.30
CA ALA A 50 -5.90 -16.32 2.62
C ALA A 50 -6.09 -16.43 4.15
N GLY A 51 -7.17 -15.84 4.67
CA GLY A 51 -7.52 -15.85 6.09
C GLY A 51 -7.44 -14.45 6.74
N GLY A 52 -8.06 -14.29 7.92
CA GLY A 52 -8.05 -13.04 8.71
C GLY A 52 -8.89 -11.90 8.13
N GLY A 53 -9.84 -11.37 8.89
CA GLY A 53 -10.70 -10.25 8.47
C GLY A 53 -10.08 -8.87 8.71
N GLY A 54 -8.77 -8.69 8.48
CA GLY A 54 -8.08 -7.47 8.87
C GLY A 54 -6.78 -7.18 8.14
N VAL A 55 -6.25 -5.98 8.39
CA VAL A 55 -4.96 -5.50 7.89
C VAL A 55 -3.92 -5.66 8.99
N CYS A 56 -2.75 -6.19 8.66
CA CYS A 56 -1.60 -6.24 9.56
C CYS A 56 -0.59 -5.18 9.10
N LEU A 57 -0.31 -4.21 9.96
CA LEU A 57 0.77 -3.24 9.78
C LEU A 57 2.00 -3.81 10.48
N ILE A 58 3.08 -4.02 9.73
CA ILE A 58 4.35 -4.65 10.16
C ILE A 58 5.53 -3.70 9.96
#